data_AF-A0A960UF03-F1
#
_entry.id   AF-A0A960UF03-F1
#
_cell.length_a   1.000
_cell.length_b   1.000
_cell.length_c   1.000
_cell.angle_alpha   90.00
_cell.angle_beta   90.00
_cell.angle_gamma   90.00
#
_symmetry.space_group_name_H-M   'P 1'
#
loop_
_entity.id
_entity.type
_entity.pdbx_description
1 polymer ?
#
loop_
_entity_poly.entity_id
_entity_poly.type
_entity_poly.pdbx_seq_one_letter_code
_entity_poly.pdbx_strand_id
1 'polypeptide(L)'
;MKTLLAAALLLVAFSGIAVAQYQPFIGIYDDPENAHCQADIALYTSVTVYFLAYLPPPIQAMTAAEFRVSNLPGADMAVMTPFWGTELVIGDLGYGLALAWSPPLPGPVAQMGSVSFFSIQDFGDDYRITVMPSISSGNLLIVDENYEEIACSEMPTWFTFNCTGSLQGGCWCPLSIPVAVDDASWGQIKALY
;
A
#
# COMPACT_ATOMS: atom_id res chain seq x y z
N MET A 1 48.37 53.88 -6.96
CA MET A 1 47.51 53.23 -7.97
C MET A 1 46.78 52.07 -7.31
N LYS A 2 45.45 52.07 -7.40
CA LYS A 2 44.47 50.97 -7.17
C LYS A 2 44.09 50.58 -5.73
N THR A 3 43.01 51.21 -5.30
CA THR A 3 41.86 50.69 -4.55
C THR A 3 41.35 49.32 -5.04
N LEU A 4 40.75 48.53 -4.13
CA LEU A 4 39.48 47.77 -4.24
C LEU A 4 39.35 46.87 -2.97
N LEU A 5 38.50 47.25 -2.00
CA LEU A 5 37.07 46.95 -1.85
C LEU A 5 36.74 45.52 -1.38
N ALA A 6 35.91 45.50 -0.34
CA ALA A 6 35.32 44.36 0.34
C ALA A 6 34.40 43.52 -0.55
N ALA A 7 34.27 42.24 -0.20
CA ALA A 7 32.99 41.54 -0.27
C ALA A 7 33.01 40.39 0.74
N ALA A 8 32.28 40.58 1.84
CA ALA A 8 31.92 39.51 2.76
C ALA A 8 31.10 38.47 1.99
N LEU A 9 31.61 37.25 1.90
CA LEU A 9 30.89 36.13 1.31
C LEU A 9 29.87 35.65 2.33
N LEU A 10 28.66 36.19 2.27
CA LEU A 10 27.49 35.69 2.98
C LEU A 10 27.12 34.34 2.34
N LEU A 11 27.71 33.25 2.82
CA LEU A 11 27.26 31.91 2.48
C LEU A 11 25.95 31.67 3.24
N VAL A 12 24.81 31.99 2.62
CA VAL A 12 23.52 31.46 3.05
C VAL A 12 23.52 29.99 2.64
N ALA A 13 23.98 29.13 3.54
CA ALA A 13 23.70 27.72 3.47
C ALA A 13 22.18 27.57 3.65
N PHE A 14 21.45 27.54 2.55
CA PHE A 14 20.13 26.93 2.54
C PHE A 14 20.35 25.46 2.88
N SER A 15 20.24 25.13 4.17
CA SER A 15 19.91 23.79 4.62
C SER A 15 18.55 23.47 4.02
N GLY A 16 18.57 22.94 2.79
CA GLY A 16 17.43 22.27 2.20
C GLY A 16 17.07 21.17 3.17
N ILE A 17 16.02 21.39 3.96
CA ILE A 17 15.30 20.31 4.61
C ILE A 17 14.78 19.50 3.43
N ALA A 18 15.40 18.37 3.16
CA ALA A 18 14.80 17.37 2.31
C ALA A 18 13.46 17.04 2.96
N VAL A 19 12.39 17.59 2.39
CA VAL A 19 11.05 17.14 2.72
C VAL A 19 11.08 15.67 2.33
N ALA A 20 11.00 14.77 3.30
CA ALA A 20 10.79 13.36 3.01
C ALA A 20 9.46 13.28 2.25
N GLN A 21 9.54 13.27 0.91
CA GLN A 21 8.38 13.03 0.08
C GLN A 21 8.00 11.59 0.34
N TYR A 22 6.91 11.41 1.10
CA TYR A 22 6.27 10.11 1.20
C TYR A 22 5.97 9.65 -0.23
N GLN A 23 6.55 8.52 -0.65
CA GLN A 23 6.26 7.93 -1.95
C GLN A 23 4.88 7.26 -1.90
N PRO A 24 4.12 7.23 -3.02
CA PRO A 24 2.89 6.44 -3.05
C PRO A 24 3.22 4.97 -2.77
N PHE A 25 2.31 4.26 -2.11
CA PHE A 25 2.47 2.84 -1.87
C PHE A 25 1.11 2.15 -1.88
N ILE A 26 1.12 0.84 -2.09
CA ILE A 26 -0.07 -0.01 -1.99
C ILE A 26 0.17 -0.97 -0.83
N GLY A 27 -0.81 -1.09 0.07
CA GLY A 27 -0.76 -1.95 1.24
C GLY A 27 -1.99 -2.85 1.36
N ILE A 28 -1.92 -3.77 2.33
CA ILE A 28 -2.99 -4.72 2.68
C ILE A 28 -3.36 -4.50 4.14
N TYR A 29 -4.66 -4.44 4.42
CA TYR A 29 -5.20 -4.08 5.73
C TYR A 29 -6.28 -5.09 6.16
N ASP A 30 -6.31 -5.44 7.44
CA ASP A 30 -7.42 -6.13 8.08
C ASP A 30 -8.54 -5.15 8.43
N ASP A 31 -9.76 -5.68 8.56
CA ASP A 31 -11.00 -4.97 8.94
C ASP A 31 -10.96 -4.35 10.36
N PRO A 32 -12.09 -3.78 10.86
CA PRO A 32 -12.54 -2.40 10.73
C PRO A 32 -11.78 -1.38 11.62
N GLU A 33 -10.75 -1.81 12.34
CA GLU A 33 -9.90 -0.98 13.20
C GLU A 33 -8.57 -0.59 12.52
N ASN A 34 -8.47 -0.76 11.19
CA ASN A 34 -7.30 -0.42 10.37
C ASN A 34 -6.00 -1.14 10.79
N ALA A 35 -6.10 -2.40 11.22
CA ALA A 35 -4.92 -3.22 11.48
C ALA A 35 -4.21 -3.56 10.16
N HIS A 36 -3.08 -2.91 9.87
CA HIS A 36 -2.48 -2.89 8.53
C HIS A 36 -1.41 -3.96 8.27
N CYS A 37 -1.19 -4.88 9.23
CA CYS A 37 -0.07 -5.81 9.14
C CYS A 37 -0.37 -7.21 9.68
N GLN A 38 -1.51 -7.41 10.34
CA GLN A 38 -1.90 -8.72 10.85
C GLN A 38 -3.41 -8.92 11.00
N ALA A 39 -3.84 -10.17 10.82
CA ALA A 39 -5.18 -10.67 11.15
C ALA A 39 -5.08 -12.04 11.80
N ASP A 40 -6.03 -12.36 12.66
CA ASP A 40 -6.25 -13.72 13.14
C ASP A 40 -7.27 -14.43 12.23
N ILE A 41 -6.83 -15.51 11.58
CA ILE A 41 -7.67 -16.40 10.76
C ILE A 41 -7.88 -17.72 11.51
N ALA A 42 -9.09 -17.95 11.99
CA ALA A 42 -9.49 -19.28 12.42
C ALA A 42 -9.99 -20.13 11.24
N LEU A 43 -9.83 -21.45 11.33
CA LEU A 43 -10.45 -22.38 10.38
C LEU A 43 -11.96 -22.17 10.32
N TYR A 44 -12.51 -22.26 9.11
CA TYR A 44 -13.93 -22.08 8.82
C TYR A 44 -14.50 -20.72 9.21
N THR A 45 -13.63 -19.71 9.32
CA THR A 45 -14.03 -18.31 9.49
C THR A 45 -13.73 -17.51 8.23
N SER A 46 -14.54 -16.47 8.03
CA SER A 46 -14.34 -15.52 6.95
C SER A 46 -13.56 -14.32 7.49
N VAL A 47 -12.47 -13.97 6.82
CA VAL A 47 -11.68 -12.76 7.08
C VAL A 47 -11.61 -11.96 5.79
N THR A 48 -11.75 -10.65 5.87
CA THR A 48 -11.66 -9.78 4.69
C THR A 48 -10.46 -8.86 4.85
N VAL A 49 -9.57 -8.87 3.87
CA VAL A 49 -8.49 -7.88 3.78
C VAL A 49 -8.83 -6.86 2.71
N TYR A 50 -8.39 -5.63 2.92
CA TYR A 50 -8.56 -4.50 2.02
C TYR A 50 -7.23 -4.12 1.38
N PHE A 51 -7.29 -3.76 0.11
CA PHE A 51 -6.15 -3.25 -0.65
C PHE A 51 -6.29 -1.73 -0.76
N LEU A 52 -5.39 -1.00 -0.12
CA LEU A 52 -5.42 0.46 -0.07
C LEU A 52 -4.18 1.03 -0.76
N ALA A 53 -4.36 2.10 -1.51
CA ALA A 53 -3.28 2.92 -2.03
C ALA A 53 -3.17 4.22 -1.23
N TYR A 54 -1.96 4.59 -0.83
CA TYR A 54 -1.67 5.89 -0.27
C TYR A 54 -1.24 6.84 -1.39
N LEU A 55 -1.92 7.98 -1.47
CA LEU A 55 -1.75 9.02 -2.48
C LEU A 55 -1.19 10.28 -1.78
N PRO A 56 0.13 10.40 -1.64
CA PRO A 56 0.75 11.58 -1.07
C PRO A 56 0.59 12.78 -2.01
N PRO A 57 0.52 14.02 -1.48
CA PRO A 57 0.57 15.21 -2.32
C PRO A 57 1.79 15.20 -3.26
N PRO A 58 1.62 15.57 -4.55
CA PRO A 58 0.47 16.26 -5.14
C PRO A 58 -0.65 15.35 -5.67
N ILE A 59 -0.60 14.04 -5.48
CA ILE A 59 -1.56 13.08 -6.04
C ILE A 59 -2.88 13.18 -5.25
N GLN A 60 -3.95 13.64 -5.89
CA GLN A 60 -5.25 13.84 -5.23
C GLN A 60 -6.24 12.71 -5.50
N ALA A 61 -6.07 12.01 -6.61
CA ALA A 61 -6.90 10.88 -7.00
C ALA A 61 -6.12 9.94 -7.91
N MET A 62 -6.60 8.71 -8.03
CA MET A 62 -6.05 7.70 -8.92
C MET A 62 -7.11 7.14 -9.86
N THR A 63 -6.71 6.87 -11.10
CA THR A 63 -7.57 6.34 -12.16
C THR A 63 -7.29 4.88 -12.46
N ALA A 64 -6.08 4.38 -12.17
CA ALA A 64 -5.71 2.99 -12.34
C ALA A 64 -4.58 2.57 -11.38
N ALA A 65 -4.38 1.26 -11.25
CA ALA A 65 -3.24 0.67 -10.55
C ALA A 65 -2.87 -0.68 -11.15
N GLU A 66 -1.60 -1.04 -11.02
CA GLU A 66 -1.09 -2.37 -11.36
C GLU A 66 -0.24 -2.92 -10.22
N PHE A 67 -0.58 -4.12 -9.75
CA PHE A 67 0.11 -4.82 -8.68
C PHE A 67 -0.14 -6.33 -8.74
N ARG A 68 0.57 -7.11 -7.94
CA ARG A 68 0.23 -8.50 -7.64
C ARG A 68 0.36 -8.78 -6.15
N VAL A 69 -0.14 -9.93 -5.73
CA VAL A 69 0.01 -10.45 -4.37
C VAL A 69 0.71 -11.79 -4.43
N SER A 70 1.83 -11.91 -3.73
CA SER A 70 2.51 -13.20 -3.57
C SER A 70 2.00 -13.95 -2.34
N ASN A 71 2.18 -15.27 -2.38
CA ASN A 71 1.86 -16.19 -1.28
C ASN A 71 0.37 -16.17 -0.88
N LEU A 72 -0.51 -15.95 -1.86
CA LEU A 72 -1.95 -16.14 -1.69
C LEU A 72 -2.25 -17.60 -1.32
N PRO A 73 -3.22 -17.86 -0.43
CA PRO A 73 -3.63 -19.22 -0.12
C PRO A 73 -4.16 -19.92 -1.38
N GLY A 74 -3.74 -21.18 -1.57
CA GLY A 74 -4.28 -22.04 -2.61
C GLY A 74 -5.76 -22.36 -2.40
N ALA A 75 -6.43 -22.82 -3.46
CA ALA A 75 -7.85 -23.18 -3.42
C ALA A 75 -8.17 -24.33 -2.45
N ASP A 76 -7.17 -25.14 -2.08
CA ASP A 76 -7.23 -26.19 -1.08
C ASP A 76 -7.14 -25.66 0.36
N MET A 77 -6.55 -24.48 0.55
CA MET A 77 -6.37 -23.82 1.84
C MET A 77 -7.50 -22.83 2.15
N ALA A 78 -7.93 -22.05 1.17
CA ALA A 78 -8.99 -21.07 1.35
C ALA A 78 -9.85 -20.90 0.08
N VAL A 79 -11.13 -20.56 0.28
CA VAL A 79 -11.93 -19.95 -0.78
C VAL A 79 -11.69 -18.45 -0.76
N MET A 80 -11.21 -17.91 -1.87
CA MET A 80 -10.97 -16.47 -2.04
C MET A 80 -12.06 -15.83 -2.89
N THR A 81 -12.59 -14.70 -2.43
CA THR A 81 -13.56 -13.91 -3.18
C THR A 81 -13.05 -12.47 -3.31
N PRO A 82 -12.47 -12.09 -4.46
CA PRO A 82 -12.02 -10.73 -4.72
C PRO A 82 -13.19 -9.80 -5.07
N PHE A 83 -13.09 -8.54 -4.65
CA PHE A 83 -13.98 -7.44 -5.01
C PHE A 83 -13.16 -6.17 -5.25
N TRP A 84 -13.23 -5.58 -6.45
CA TRP A 84 -12.37 -4.45 -6.85
C TRP A 84 -13.09 -3.10 -6.97
N GLY A 85 -14.39 -3.04 -6.69
CA GLY A 85 -15.18 -1.81 -6.86
C GLY A 85 -15.22 -1.26 -8.29
N THR A 86 -14.75 -2.03 -9.27
CA THR A 86 -14.74 -1.72 -10.71
C THR A 86 -14.92 -2.99 -11.53
N GLU A 87 -15.45 -2.85 -12.74
CA GLU A 87 -15.53 -3.93 -13.74
C GLU A 87 -14.31 -3.95 -14.69
N LEU A 88 -13.49 -2.89 -14.68
CA LEU A 88 -12.28 -2.78 -15.51
C LEU A 88 -11.11 -3.47 -14.81
N VAL A 89 -11.15 -4.80 -14.83
CA VAL A 89 -10.19 -5.70 -14.17
C VAL A 89 -9.51 -6.56 -15.22
N ILE A 90 -8.18 -6.49 -15.30
CA ILE A 90 -7.36 -7.29 -16.21
C ILE A 90 -6.32 -8.07 -15.42
N GLY A 91 -6.20 -9.37 -15.70
CA GLY A 91 -5.18 -10.23 -15.11
C GLY A 91 -5.66 -11.04 -13.90
N ASP A 92 -4.71 -11.48 -13.10
CA ASP A 92 -4.92 -12.36 -11.93
C ASP A 92 -4.10 -11.86 -10.75
N LEU A 93 -4.67 -11.88 -9.55
CA LEU A 93 -4.05 -11.33 -8.35
C LEU A 93 -2.67 -11.94 -8.05
N GLY A 94 -2.43 -13.22 -8.37
CA GLY A 94 -1.15 -13.89 -8.13
C GLY A 94 -0.06 -13.55 -9.15
N TYR A 95 -0.44 -13.16 -10.37
CA TYR A 95 0.48 -12.92 -11.48
C TYR A 95 0.69 -11.43 -11.78
N GLY A 96 -0.36 -10.64 -11.68
CA GLY A 96 -0.43 -9.25 -12.12
C GLY A 96 -1.88 -8.87 -12.38
N LEU A 97 -2.35 -7.86 -11.65
CA LEU A 97 -3.69 -7.33 -11.70
C LEU A 97 -3.60 -5.85 -12.07
N ALA A 98 -4.28 -5.47 -13.16
CA ALA A 98 -4.49 -4.08 -13.54
C ALA A 98 -5.96 -3.71 -13.32
N LEU A 99 -6.18 -2.63 -12.58
CA LEU A 99 -7.49 -2.11 -12.21
C LEU A 99 -7.61 -0.68 -12.73
N ALA A 100 -8.80 -0.30 -13.19
CA ALA A 100 -9.11 1.08 -13.57
C ALA A 100 -10.48 1.52 -13.04
N TRP A 101 -10.62 2.79 -12.67
CA TRP A 101 -11.84 3.35 -12.10
C TRP A 101 -12.32 4.59 -12.86
N SER A 102 -13.63 4.67 -13.06
CA SER A 102 -14.32 5.85 -13.57
C SER A 102 -15.67 5.95 -12.84
N PRO A 103 -15.83 6.89 -11.88
CA PRO A 103 -14.93 8.00 -11.57
C PRO A 103 -13.62 7.59 -10.87
N PRO A 104 -12.57 8.45 -10.85
CA PRO A 104 -11.32 8.21 -10.14
C PRO A 104 -11.54 7.99 -8.63
N LEU A 105 -10.68 7.19 -7.99
CA LEU A 105 -10.69 7.01 -6.54
C LEU A 105 -9.99 8.21 -5.86
N PRO A 106 -10.66 8.89 -4.90
CA PRO A 106 -10.07 10.03 -4.21
C PRO A 106 -9.00 9.58 -3.20
N GLY A 107 -7.96 10.39 -3.04
CA GLY A 107 -6.96 10.29 -1.98
C GLY A 107 -7.38 10.99 -0.68
N PRO A 108 -6.50 11.04 0.34
CA PRO A 108 -5.11 10.56 0.35
C PRO A 108 -4.97 9.04 0.54
N VAL A 109 -6.07 8.34 0.79
CA VAL A 109 -6.12 6.88 0.87
C VAL A 109 -7.26 6.41 -0.01
N ALA A 110 -6.95 5.58 -1.00
CA ALA A 110 -7.90 5.04 -1.94
C ALA A 110 -8.08 3.54 -1.71
N GLN A 111 -9.29 3.11 -1.38
CA GLN A 111 -9.61 1.69 -1.31
C GLN A 111 -9.81 1.14 -2.74
N MET A 112 -8.87 0.32 -3.18
CA MET A 112 -8.90 -0.30 -4.50
C MET A 112 -9.77 -1.55 -4.53
N GLY A 113 -9.94 -2.22 -3.39
CA GLY A 113 -10.74 -3.42 -3.31
C GLY A 113 -10.51 -4.22 -2.04
N SER A 114 -11.01 -5.43 -2.02
CA SER A 114 -10.87 -6.38 -0.93
C SER A 114 -10.82 -7.82 -1.44
N VAL A 115 -10.29 -8.70 -0.59
CA VAL A 115 -10.38 -10.15 -0.78
C VAL A 115 -10.90 -10.75 0.52
N SER A 116 -12.03 -11.45 0.43
CA SER A 116 -12.53 -12.27 1.53
C SER A 116 -11.96 -13.68 1.42
N PHE A 117 -11.36 -14.16 2.50
CA PHE A 117 -10.85 -15.50 2.68
C PHE A 117 -11.80 -16.28 3.57
N PHE A 118 -12.32 -17.39 3.07
CA PHE A 118 -12.91 -18.43 3.91
C PHE A 118 -11.89 -19.55 4.06
N SER A 119 -11.21 -19.58 5.20
CA SER A 119 -10.17 -20.58 5.47
C SER A 119 -10.78 -21.97 5.64
N ILE A 120 -10.35 -22.93 4.82
CA ILE A 120 -10.79 -24.33 4.86
C ILE A 120 -9.78 -25.17 5.64
N GLN A 121 -8.49 -24.86 5.50
CA GLN A 121 -7.36 -25.51 6.16
C GLN A 121 -6.37 -24.48 6.70
N ASP A 122 -5.43 -24.93 7.52
CA ASP A 122 -4.42 -24.05 8.11
C ASP A 122 -3.51 -23.53 7.00
N PHE A 123 -3.15 -22.25 7.09
CA PHE A 123 -2.15 -21.67 6.19
C PHE A 123 -0.81 -22.36 6.49
N GLY A 124 0.01 -22.61 5.47
CA GLY A 124 1.32 -23.26 5.66
C GLY A 124 2.30 -22.42 6.49
N ASP A 125 3.56 -22.84 6.56
CA ASP A 125 4.58 -22.19 7.43
C ASP A 125 4.87 -20.70 7.12
N ASP A 126 4.49 -20.20 5.93
CA ASP A 126 4.54 -18.78 5.60
C ASP A 126 3.14 -18.17 5.55
N TYR A 127 2.78 -17.47 6.63
CA TYR A 127 1.51 -16.77 6.77
C TYR A 127 1.52 -15.35 6.20
N ARG A 128 2.56 -14.94 5.46
CA ARG A 128 2.67 -13.58 4.92
C ARG A 128 2.17 -13.51 3.49
N ILE A 129 1.21 -12.62 3.22
CA ILE A 129 0.92 -12.16 1.85
C ILE A 129 1.64 -10.85 1.60
N THR A 130 2.16 -10.64 0.39
CA THR A 130 2.97 -9.45 0.07
C THR A 130 2.50 -8.81 -1.21
N VAL A 131 2.32 -7.48 -1.21
CA VAL A 131 2.10 -6.71 -2.44
C VAL A 131 3.44 -6.57 -3.16
N MET A 132 3.43 -6.89 -4.44
CA MET A 132 4.62 -6.87 -5.26
C MET A 132 4.33 -6.26 -6.64
N PRO A 133 5.37 -5.84 -7.37
CA PRO A 133 5.24 -5.52 -8.78
C PRO A 133 4.69 -6.69 -9.59
N SER A 134 3.85 -6.39 -10.58
CA SER A 134 3.32 -7.37 -11.55
C SER A 134 4.45 -8.13 -12.25
N ILE A 135 4.26 -9.42 -12.53
CA ILE A 135 5.30 -10.24 -13.19
C ILE A 135 5.48 -9.81 -14.66
N SER A 136 4.40 -9.37 -15.31
CA SER A 136 4.40 -9.07 -16.74
C SER A 136 5.03 -7.73 -17.10
N SER A 137 4.83 -6.71 -16.26
CA SER A 137 5.34 -5.35 -16.48
C SER A 137 6.50 -4.98 -15.55
N GLY A 138 6.71 -5.75 -14.47
CA GLY A 138 7.75 -5.51 -13.48
C GLY A 138 7.49 -4.32 -12.58
N ASN A 139 6.33 -3.66 -12.67
CA ASN A 139 6.04 -2.42 -11.96
C ASN A 139 4.97 -2.62 -10.88
N LEU A 140 5.15 -1.89 -9.77
CA LEU A 140 4.11 -1.58 -8.80
C LEU A 140 3.77 -0.12 -9.02
N LEU A 141 2.61 0.18 -9.60
CA LEU A 141 2.28 1.53 -10.03
C LEU A 141 0.83 1.91 -9.75
N ILE A 142 0.62 3.22 -9.68
CA ILE A 142 -0.67 3.88 -9.77
C ILE A 142 -0.67 4.82 -10.97
N VAL A 143 -1.85 5.16 -11.46
CA VAL A 143 -2.06 6.20 -12.46
C VAL A 143 -2.89 7.31 -11.82
N ASP A 144 -2.41 8.55 -11.88
CA ASP A 144 -3.10 9.69 -11.27
C ASP A 144 -4.29 10.18 -12.12
N GLU A 145 -4.90 11.30 -11.71
CA GLU A 145 -6.00 11.93 -12.46
C GLU A 145 -5.57 12.63 -13.76
N ASN A 146 -4.27 12.86 -13.94
CA ASN A 146 -3.67 13.41 -15.16
C ASN A 146 -3.23 12.32 -16.14
N TYR A 147 -3.50 11.05 -15.82
CA TYR A 147 -3.07 9.87 -16.57
C TYR A 147 -1.54 9.66 -16.57
N GLU A 148 -0.85 10.15 -15.54
CA GLU A 148 0.58 9.90 -15.34
C GLU A 148 0.79 8.60 -14.54
N GLU A 149 1.67 7.73 -15.04
CA GLU A 149 2.12 6.55 -14.31
C GLU A 149 3.12 6.94 -13.22
N ILE A 150 2.83 6.55 -11.99
CA ILE A 150 3.65 6.87 -10.82
C ILE A 150 4.04 5.56 -10.14
N ALA A 151 5.34 5.31 -10.09
CA ALA A 151 5.89 4.15 -9.38
C ALA A 151 5.64 4.27 -7.87
N CYS A 152 5.17 3.18 -7.27
CA CYS A 152 5.05 3.07 -5.83
C CYS A 152 6.39 2.70 -5.18
N SER A 153 6.45 2.86 -3.85
CA SER A 153 7.58 2.42 -3.01
C SER A 153 7.99 0.98 -3.35
N GLU A 154 9.29 0.79 -3.59
CA GLU A 154 9.87 -0.54 -3.84
C GLU A 154 9.97 -1.39 -2.56
N MET A 155 9.73 -0.81 -1.38
CA MET A 155 9.72 -1.57 -0.13
C MET A 155 8.51 -2.52 -0.14
N PRO A 156 8.72 -3.84 -0.04
CA PRO A 156 7.62 -4.78 -0.03
C PRO A 156 6.74 -4.51 1.20
N THR A 157 5.44 -4.31 0.96
CA THR A 157 4.44 -4.27 2.02
C THR A 157 3.87 -5.67 2.19
N TRP A 158 3.97 -6.22 3.38
CA TRP A 158 3.41 -7.53 3.70
C TRP A 158 2.38 -7.45 4.81
N PHE A 159 1.49 -8.43 4.81
CA PHE A 159 0.45 -8.64 5.79
C PHE A 159 0.53 -10.08 6.28
N THR A 160 0.45 -10.29 7.60
CA THR A 160 0.74 -11.58 8.23
C THR A 160 -0.52 -12.15 8.89
N PHE A 161 -0.93 -13.35 8.51
CA PHE A 161 -2.01 -14.06 9.18
C PHE A 161 -1.53 -14.81 10.43
N ASN A 162 -2.41 -15.01 11.41
CA ASN A 162 -2.20 -15.89 12.58
C ASN A 162 -0.84 -15.70 13.25
N CYS A 163 -0.52 -14.46 13.55
CA CYS A 163 0.81 -14.13 13.99
C CYS A 163 1.09 -14.61 15.42
N THR A 164 1.61 -15.82 15.52
CA THR A 164 2.08 -16.40 16.78
C THR A 164 3.59 -16.29 16.81
N GLY A 165 4.17 -16.05 17.99
CA GLY A 165 5.60 -15.76 18.19
C GLY A 165 6.59 -16.85 17.75
N SER A 166 6.13 -17.90 17.06
CA SER A 166 6.91 -19.00 16.47
C SER A 166 7.34 -18.78 15.01
N LEU A 167 6.87 -17.73 14.32
CA LEU A 167 7.34 -17.44 12.95
C LEU A 167 8.81 -16.99 12.96
N GLN A 168 9.65 -17.53 12.06
CA GLN A 168 11.03 -17.05 11.86
C GLN A 168 10.99 -15.57 11.42
N GLY A 169 11.34 -14.66 12.33
CA GLY A 169 11.29 -13.21 12.11
C GLY A 169 10.22 -12.46 12.92
N GLY A 170 9.28 -13.19 13.54
CA GLY A 170 8.18 -12.63 14.32
C GLY A 170 7.20 -11.76 13.50
N CYS A 171 6.15 -11.24 14.16
CA CYS A 171 5.37 -10.14 13.61
C CYS A 171 6.18 -8.87 13.64
N TRP A 172 7.00 -8.66 12.62
CA TRP A 172 7.54 -7.33 12.40
C TRP A 172 6.51 -6.51 11.62
N CYS A 173 5.77 -5.71 12.37
CA CYS A 173 4.92 -4.64 11.86
C CYS A 173 5.72 -3.35 11.97
N PRO A 174 6.48 -2.95 10.93
CA PRO A 174 7.12 -1.64 10.95
C PRO A 174 6.04 -0.56 10.99
N LEU A 175 5.81 -0.02 12.18
CA LEU A 175 4.99 1.19 12.45
C LEU A 175 5.42 2.41 11.61
N SER A 176 6.49 2.29 10.81
CA SER A 176 7.03 3.31 9.91
C SER A 176 6.47 3.25 8.48
N ILE A 177 5.68 2.23 8.11
CA ILE A 177 4.80 2.37 6.94
C ILE A 177 3.75 3.40 7.37
N PRO A 178 3.53 4.51 6.63
CA PRO A 178 2.53 5.49 7.00
C PRO A 178 1.18 4.80 7.16
N VAL A 179 0.82 4.52 8.41
CA VAL A 179 -0.50 4.03 8.74
C VAL A 179 -1.37 5.25 8.58
N ALA A 180 -2.40 5.14 7.74
CA ALA A 180 -3.55 6.01 7.85
C ALA A 180 -4.19 5.69 9.22
N VAL A 181 -3.62 6.27 10.28
CA VAL A 181 -4.21 6.22 11.61
C VAL A 181 -5.55 6.94 11.57
N ASP A 182 -6.52 6.38 12.29
CA ASP A 182 -7.98 6.57 12.28
C ASP A 182 -8.59 7.99 12.22
N ASP A 183 -7.79 9.04 12.06
CA ASP A 183 -8.28 10.39 11.76
C ASP A 183 -8.46 10.65 10.25
N ALA A 184 -8.29 9.63 9.40
CA ALA A 184 -8.82 9.62 8.03
C ALA A 184 -10.26 9.08 7.98
N SER A 185 -11.13 9.49 8.91
CA SER A 185 -12.54 9.43 8.58
C SER A 185 -12.77 10.35 7.39
N TRP A 186 -13.69 9.99 6.50
CA TRP A 186 -14.13 10.71 5.30
C TRP A 186 -14.54 12.19 5.49
N GLY A 187 -14.19 12.82 6.62
CA GLY A 187 -14.40 14.24 6.92
C GLY A 187 -13.28 15.03 7.59
N GLN A 188 -12.23 14.50 8.25
CA GLN A 188 -11.32 15.36 9.05
C GLN A 188 -9.87 14.88 9.22
N ILE A 189 -9.02 15.11 8.21
CA ILE A 189 -7.55 14.93 8.28
C ILE A 189 -6.95 15.82 9.39
N LYS A 190 -6.39 15.23 10.44
CA LYS A 190 -5.48 15.90 11.38
C LYS A 190 -4.04 15.42 11.19
N ALA A 191 -3.20 16.38 10.81
CA ALA A 191 -1.76 16.24 10.73
C ALA A 191 -1.14 15.96 12.11
N LEU A 192 -0.11 15.11 12.15
CA LEU A 192 0.87 15.13 13.23
C LEU A 192 2.30 15.03 12.66
N TYR A 193 3.05 16.05 13.06
CA TYR A 193 4.45 16.47 12.91
C TYR A 193 5.52 15.43 12.60
#